data_AF-A0A7J4AY84-F1
#
_entry.id   AF-A0A7J4AY84-F1
#
_cell.length_a   1.000
_cell.length_b   1.000
_cell.length_c   1.000
_cell.angle_alpha   90.00
_cell.angle_beta   90.00
_cell.angle_gamma   90.00
#
_symmetry.space_group_name_H-M   'P 1'
#
loop_
_entity.id
_entity.type
_entity.pdbx_description
1 polymer ?
#
loop_
_entity_poly.entity_id
_entity_poly.type
_entity_poly.pdbx_seq_one_letter_code
_entity_poly.pdbx_strand_id
1 'polypeptide(L)'
;MNKLRKNLSGLEIVGDGKQVRSYIYIDGAIEATVLAWRRANNDFEVYNVASEDWMTVDEVARTVGLSGVMKAYRPVLHRVGWPGGVKRVALKIGKLKELIEELGG
;
A
#
# COMPACT_ATOMS: atom_id res chain seq x y z
N MET A 1 11.85 -7.42 -10.50
CA MET A 1 12.85 -7.17 -9.44
C MET A 1 14.22 -6.97 -10.08
N ASN A 2 15.13 -6.19 -9.48
CA ASN A 2 16.50 -5.86 -9.95
C ASN A 2 16.69 -4.64 -10.87
N LYS A 3 15.73 -3.71 -10.98
CA LYS A 3 15.90 -2.50 -11.82
C LYS A 3 17.10 -1.65 -11.38
N LEU A 4 17.14 -1.29 -10.10
CA LEU A 4 18.26 -0.50 -9.54
C LEU A 4 19.57 -1.29 -9.46
N ARG A 5 19.52 -2.61 -9.30
CA ARG A 5 20.72 -3.46 -9.39
C ARG A 5 21.33 -3.47 -10.80
N LYS A 6 20.51 -3.29 -11.84
CA LYS A 6 20.95 -3.20 -13.24
C LYS A 6 21.37 -1.79 -13.64
N ASN A 7 20.72 -0.77 -13.07
CA ASN A 7 21.04 0.63 -13.30
C ASN A 7 20.78 1.45 -12.03
N LEU A 8 21.86 1.83 -11.33
CA LEU A 8 21.78 2.60 -10.10
C LEU A 8 21.31 4.04 -10.33
N SER A 9 21.48 4.59 -11.54
CA SER A 9 21.10 5.98 -11.87
C SER A 9 19.70 6.11 -12.48
N GLY A 10 19.04 4.99 -12.81
CA GLY A 10 17.75 4.98 -13.50
C GLY A 10 16.73 4.03 -12.87
N LEU A 11 15.61 4.56 -12.41
CA LEU A 11 14.45 3.80 -11.94
C LEU A 11 13.31 3.89 -12.95
N GLU A 12 12.92 2.74 -13.50
CA GLU A 12 11.71 2.66 -14.30
C GLU A 12 10.47 2.45 -13.41
N ILE A 13 9.55 3.42 -13.46
CA ILE A 13 8.25 3.42 -12.80
C ILE A 13 7.19 2.98 -13.80
N VAL A 14 6.46 1.92 -13.47
CA VAL A 14 5.36 1.41 -14.29
C VAL A 14 4.09 2.19 -13.89
N GLY A 15 3.49 2.92 -14.83
CA GLY A 15 2.47 3.94 -14.56
C GLY A 15 3.01 5.38 -14.55
N ASP A 16 2.19 6.33 -14.10
CA ASP A 16 2.53 7.76 -14.00
C ASP A 16 3.13 8.18 -12.65
N GLY A 17 3.40 7.24 -11.74
CA GLY A 17 3.91 7.50 -10.39
C GLY A 17 2.87 8.01 -9.41
N LYS A 18 1.70 8.44 -9.88
CA LYS A 18 0.62 9.03 -9.08
C LYS A 18 -0.40 8.01 -8.61
N GLN A 19 -0.18 6.72 -8.87
CA GLN A 19 -0.99 5.67 -8.28
C GLN A 19 -0.84 5.67 -6.76
N VAL A 20 -1.97 5.64 -6.06
CA VAL A 20 -2.05 5.73 -4.60
C VAL A 20 -2.35 4.37 -4.01
N ARG A 21 -1.63 4.02 -2.94
CA ARG A 21 -1.84 2.80 -2.14
C ARG A 21 -1.73 3.15 -0.66
N SER A 22 -2.45 2.40 0.16
CA SER A 22 -2.12 2.27 1.59
C SER A 22 -1.00 1.24 1.72
N TYR A 23 0.12 1.65 2.33
CA TYR A 23 1.23 0.76 2.65
C TYR A 23 1.20 0.51 4.16
N ILE A 24 1.21 -0.75 4.55
CA ILE A 24 1.21 -1.14 5.96
C ILE A 24 2.53 -1.85 6.29
N TYR A 25 3.09 -1.57 7.46
CA TYR A 25 4.24 -2.30 7.96
C TYR A 25 3.83 -3.73 8.37
N ILE A 26 4.74 -4.69 8.22
CA ILE A 26 4.41 -6.11 8.38
C ILE A 26 3.90 -6.43 9.79
N ASP A 27 4.48 -5.84 10.83
CA ASP A 27 4.06 -6.08 12.22
C ASP A 27 2.60 -5.64 12.43
N GLY A 28 2.23 -4.45 11.94
CA GLY A 28 0.86 -3.96 12.02
C GLY A 28 -0.15 -4.82 11.25
N ALA A 29 0.26 -5.39 10.10
CA ALA A 29 -0.58 -6.32 9.35
C ALA A 29 -0.80 -7.65 10.09
N ILE A 30 0.25 -8.17 10.75
CA ILE A 30 0.18 -9.38 11.57
C ILE A 30 -0.71 -9.15 12.79
N GLU A 31 -0.45 -8.09 13.55
CA GLU A 31 -1.20 -7.75 14.76
C GLU A 31 -2.68 -7.55 14.48
N ALA A 32 -3.02 -6.77 13.45
CA ALA A 32 -4.40 -6.55 13.01
C ALA A 32 -5.10 -7.86 12.63
N THR A 33 -4.41 -8.75 11.92
CA THR A 33 -4.96 -10.03 11.46
C THR A 33 -5.20 -10.98 12.64
N VAL A 34 -4.24 -11.08 13.56
CA VAL A 34 -4.38 -11.90 14.78
C VAL A 34 -5.49 -11.35 15.68
N LEU A 35 -5.60 -10.03 15.83
CA LEU A 35 -6.67 -9.39 16.58
C LEU A 35 -8.05 -9.73 15.98
N ALA A 36 -8.22 -9.52 14.67
CA ALA A 36 -9.47 -9.82 13.98
C ALA A 36 -9.86 -11.30 14.11
N TRP A 37 -8.89 -12.22 14.02
CA TRP A 37 -9.14 -13.65 14.22
C TRP A 37 -9.60 -13.97 15.65
N ARG A 38 -8.95 -13.39 16.68
CA ARG A 38 -9.28 -13.65 18.08
C ARG A 38 -10.63 -13.09 18.52
N ARG A 39 -11.08 -12.01 17.86
CA ARG A 39 -12.32 -11.29 18.20
C ARG A 39 -13.47 -11.61 17.24
N ALA A 40 -13.24 -12.44 16.22
CA ALA A 40 -14.29 -12.86 15.31
C ALA A 40 -15.38 -13.60 16.10
N ASN A 41 -16.59 -13.07 16.09
CA ASN A 41 -17.70 -13.56 16.90
C ASN A 41 -18.84 -14.17 16.06
N ASN A 42 -18.73 -14.09 14.73
CA ASN A 42 -19.69 -14.65 13.80
C ASN A 42 -19.05 -15.76 12.96
N ASP A 43 -19.89 -16.64 12.40
CA ASP A 43 -19.46 -17.72 11.50
C ASP A 43 -18.68 -17.20 10.27
N PHE A 44 -18.92 -15.94 9.89
CA PHE A 44 -18.22 -15.30 8.79
C PHE A 44 -18.10 -13.78 9.00
N GLU A 45 -16.88 -13.28 8.94
CA GLU A 45 -16.58 -11.84 9.02
C GLU A 45 -15.49 -11.43 8.04
N VAL A 46 -15.63 -10.23 7.47
CA VAL A 46 -14.64 -9.63 6.57
C VAL A 46 -14.11 -8.35 7.20
N TYR A 47 -12.79 -8.21 7.23
CA TYR A 47 -12.09 -7.04 7.71
C TYR A 47 -11.12 -6.54 6.64
N ASN A 48 -11.16 -5.23 6.38
CA ASN A 48 -10.09 -4.59 5.63
C ASN A 48 -8.91 -4.33 6.58
N VAL A 49 -7.72 -4.79 6.18
CA VAL A 49 -6.46 -4.50 6.88
C VAL A 49 -5.65 -3.57 6.00
N ALA A 50 -5.42 -2.35 6.48
CA ALA A 50 -4.70 -1.30 5.78
C ALA A 50 -4.16 -0.27 6.76
N SER A 51 -3.20 0.53 6.33
CA SER A 51 -2.82 1.77 7.03
C SER A 51 -3.84 2.88 6.76
N GLU A 52 -3.93 3.85 7.67
CA GLU A 52 -4.77 5.04 7.53
C GLU A 52 -4.24 6.05 6.52
N ASP A 53 -2.92 6.02 6.30
CA ASP A 53 -2.25 6.87 5.36
C ASP A 53 -2.21 6.25 3.95
N TRP A 54 -1.93 7.13 3.00
CA TRP A 54 -1.83 6.78 1.59
C TRP A 54 -0.62 7.46 1.02
N MET A 55 0.10 6.75 0.17
CA MET A 55 1.25 7.29 -0.54
C MET A 55 1.17 6.96 -2.02
N THR A 56 1.63 7.89 -2.84
CA THR A 56 1.92 7.66 -4.25
C THR A 56 3.19 6.85 -4.41
N VAL A 57 3.36 6.21 -5.57
CA VAL A 57 4.62 5.51 -5.90
C VAL A 57 5.81 6.49 -5.96
N ASP A 58 5.57 7.74 -6.35
CA ASP A 58 6.60 8.77 -6.32
C ASP A 58 7.06 9.16 -4.91
N GLU A 59 6.14 9.22 -3.96
CA GLU A 59 6.45 9.47 -2.54
C GLU A 59 7.23 8.30 -1.94
N VAL A 60 6.85 7.05 -2.23
CA VAL A 60 7.62 5.87 -1.80
C VAL A 60 9.06 5.93 -2.32
N ALA A 61 9.26 6.21 -3.61
CA ALA A 61 10.60 6.35 -4.18
C ALA A 61 11.43 7.42 -3.47
N ARG A 62 10.80 8.53 -3.07
CA ARG A 62 11.47 9.59 -2.31
C ARG A 62 11.85 9.13 -0.91
N THR A 63 10.94 8.48 -0.19
CA THR A 63 11.14 8.01 1.19
C THR A 63 12.27 6.99 1.29
N VAL A 64 12.44 6.13 0.28
CA VAL A 64 13.52 5.13 0.25
C VAL A 64 14.83 5.65 -0.35
N GLY A 65 15.01 6.97 -0.45
CA GLY A 65 16.27 7.60 -0.83
C GLY A 65 16.55 7.66 -2.34
N LEU A 66 15.53 7.50 -3.20
CA LEU A 66 15.68 7.53 -4.66
C LEU A 66 15.30 8.89 -5.25
N SER A 67 15.44 9.97 -4.48
CA SER A 67 15.16 11.34 -4.92
C SER A 67 16.12 11.84 -5.99
N GLY A 68 17.40 11.39 -5.95
CA GLY A 68 18.43 11.74 -6.94
C GLY A 68 18.51 10.79 -8.14
N VAL A 69 17.66 9.76 -8.20
CA VAL A 69 17.66 8.77 -9.28
C VAL A 69 16.74 9.25 -10.42
N MET A 70 17.21 9.15 -11.66
CA MET A 70 16.39 9.50 -12.83
C MET A 70 15.20 8.55 -12.94
N LYS A 71 13.99 9.09 -13.01
CA LYS A 71 12.76 8.30 -13.11
C LYS A 71 12.26 8.26 -14.55
N ALA A 72 12.08 7.05 -15.09
CA ALA A 72 11.46 6.83 -16.39
C ALA A 72 10.06 6.24 -16.19
N TYR A 73 9.02 6.96 -16.62
CA TYR A 73 7.63 6.56 -16.44
C TYR A 73 7.10 5.82 -17.67
N ARG A 74 6.36 4.72 -17.46
CA ARG A 74 5.67 3.98 -18.52
C ARG A 74 4.17 3.84 -18.22
N PRO A 75 3.38 4.90 -18.42
CA PRO A 75 1.92 4.79 -18.32
C PRO A 75 1.32 4.08 -19.53
N VAL A 76 0.25 3.33 -19.31
CA VAL A 76 -0.65 2.79 -20.35
C VAL A 76 -1.98 3.56 -20.28
N LEU A 77 -3.08 2.95 -20.72
CA LEU A 77 -4.42 3.51 -20.67
C LEU A 77 -4.78 3.98 -19.25
N HIS A 78 -5.42 5.15 -19.12
CA HIS A 78 -5.74 5.79 -17.82
C HIS A 78 -4.54 6.05 -16.89
N ARG A 79 -3.32 6.05 -17.44
CA ARG A 79 -2.07 6.33 -16.72
C ARG A 79 -1.69 5.28 -15.67
N VAL A 80 -2.29 4.10 -15.74
CA VAL A 80 -1.92 2.95 -14.90
C VAL A 80 -0.83 2.12 -15.59
N GLY A 81 -0.21 1.23 -14.83
CA GLY A 81 0.93 0.45 -15.30
C GLY A 81 0.61 -0.69 -16.25
N TRP A 82 -0.61 -1.21 -16.21
CA TRP A 82 -1.07 -2.37 -16.99
C TRP A 82 -2.61 -2.40 -17.03
N PRO A 83 -3.24 -3.07 -18.02
CA PRO A 83 -4.68 -3.28 -18.05
C PRO A 83 -5.19 -3.96 -16.76
N GLY A 84 -6.24 -3.39 -16.15
CA GLY A 84 -6.74 -3.84 -14.84
C GLY A 84 -6.02 -3.23 -13.63
N GLY A 85 -4.99 -2.39 -13.83
CA GLY A 85 -4.35 -1.65 -12.75
C GLY A 85 -5.29 -0.62 -12.12
N VAL A 86 -5.41 -0.63 -10.80
CA VAL A 86 -6.23 0.35 -10.05
C VAL A 86 -5.40 1.60 -9.76
N LYS A 87 -5.91 2.80 -10.06
CA LYS A 87 -5.16 4.04 -9.82
C LYS A 87 -5.10 4.44 -8.34
N ARG A 88 -6.20 4.27 -7.61
CA ARG A 88 -6.30 4.60 -6.18
C ARG A 88 -6.94 3.44 -5.43
N VAL A 89 -6.25 2.95 -4.41
CA VAL A 89 -6.80 1.97 -3.48
C VAL A 89 -6.89 2.65 -2.12
N ALA A 90 -8.11 2.81 -1.62
CA ALA A 90 -8.38 3.28 -0.28
C ALA A 90 -9.36 2.31 0.39
N LEU A 91 -8.97 1.77 1.55
CA LEU A 91 -9.75 0.76 2.25
C LEU A 91 -10.35 1.39 3.51
N LYS A 92 -11.66 1.20 3.71
CA LYS A 92 -12.32 1.60 4.95
C LYS A 92 -12.02 0.57 6.03
N ILE A 93 -11.26 0.96 7.05
CA ILE A 93 -10.83 0.08 8.15
C ILE A 93 -11.63 0.25 9.46
N GLY A 94 -12.77 0.95 9.42
CA GLY A 94 -13.57 1.26 10.61
C GLY A 94 -13.92 0.02 11.45
N LYS A 95 -14.37 -1.05 10.80
CA LYS A 95 -14.70 -2.32 11.48
C LYS A 95 -13.51 -2.93 12.25
N LEU A 96 -12.29 -2.77 11.74
CA LEU A 96 -11.08 -3.24 12.41
C LEU A 96 -10.70 -2.32 13.58
N LYS A 97 -10.89 -1.00 13.43
CA LYS A 97 -10.61 -0.03 14.50
C LYS A 97 -11.49 -0.22 15.72
N GLU A 98 -12.77 -0.56 15.51
CA GLU A 98 -13.69 -0.88 16.61
C GLU A 98 -13.11 -1.99 17.52
N LEU A 99 -12.47 -3.02 16.93
CA LEU A 99 -11.81 -4.09 17.71
C LEU A 99 -10.57 -3.61 18.50
N ILE A 100 -9.90 -2.56 18.05
CA ILE A 100 -8.69 -2.00 18.70
C ILE A 100 -9.10 -1.10 19.86
N GLU A 101 -10.13 -0.27 19.68
CA GLU A 101 -10.61 0.67 20.70
C GLU A 101 -11.18 -0.07 21.93
N GLU A 102 -11.76 -1.26 21.76
CA GLU A 102 -12.17 -2.16 22.85
C GLU A 102 -11.03 -2.65 23.76
N LEU A 103 -9.76 -2.42 23.41
CA LEU A 103 -8.59 -2.76 24.24
C LEU A 103 -8.19 -1.64 25.22
N GLY A 104 -8.67 -0.42 25.01
CA GLY A 104 -8.31 0.77 25.78
C GLY A 104 -9.29 1.14 26.90
N GLY A 105 -10.27 0.29 27.20
CA GLY A 105 -11.27 0.45 28.26
C GLY A 105 -11.11 -0.54 29.41
#